data_AF-W4VIV0-F1
#
_entry.id   AF-W4VIV0-F1
#
_cell.length_a   1.000
_cell.length_b   1.000
_cell.length_c   1.000
_cell.angle_alpha   90.00
_cell.angle_beta   90.00
_cell.angle_gamma   90.00
#
_symmetry.space_group_name_H-M   'P 1'
#
loop_
_entity.id
_entity.type
_entity.pdbx_description
1 polymer ?
#
loop_
_entity_poly.entity_id
_entity_poly.type
_entity_poly.pdbx_seq_one_letter_code
_entity_poly.pdbx_strand_id
1 'polypeptide(L)'
;MVNIQTELNEQLAKFREEDKLLEAQRLEQRTNYDLEMMEEMGFCSGIENYSRHLTLREPGSTPYTLIDYFPDDSLIVIDESHVTLPQIRGMFNGDQARKQVLVDHGFRLPSALDNRPLTFDEFEKKANQLIYVSATPGAYELEHTPYMTEQIIRPTGLLDPEIEVRPIDGQVDDLIGEINKRVETNERILVTTLTKKMSEDLTDI
;
A
#
# COMPACT_ATOMS: atom_id res chain seq x y z
N MET A 1 -5.52 23.58 18.73
CA MET A 1 -4.21 24.04 19.26
C MET A 1 -4.02 23.56 20.70
N VAL A 2 -4.91 23.90 21.64
CA VAL A 2 -4.81 23.47 23.06
C VAL A 2 -4.71 21.94 23.24
N ASN A 3 -5.47 21.18 22.45
CA ASN A 3 -5.41 19.72 22.40
C ASN A 3 -4.03 19.16 21.98
N ILE A 4 -3.38 19.79 21.00
CA ILE A 4 -2.02 19.42 20.56
C ILE A 4 -1.01 19.71 21.66
N GLN A 5 -1.11 20.89 22.29
CA GLN A 5 -0.23 21.27 23.41
C GLN A 5 -0.39 20.34 24.61
N THR A 6 -1.61 19.88 24.88
CA THR A 6 -1.90 18.93 25.96
C THR A 6 -1.22 17.59 25.69
N GLU A 7 -1.41 17.01 24.50
CA GLU A 7 -0.75 15.76 24.11
C GLU A 7 0.78 15.89 24.09
N LEU A 8 1.30 17.05 23.67
CA LEU A 8 2.74 17.33 23.74
C LEU A 8 3.24 17.25 25.18
N ASN A 9 2.60 17.95 26.11
CA ASN A 9 3.02 17.98 27.51
C ASN A 9 2.99 16.57 28.14
N GLU A 10 1.95 15.78 27.86
CA GLU A 10 1.83 14.39 28.31
C GLU A 10 2.95 13.51 27.74
N GLN A 11 3.20 13.61 26.43
CA GLN A 11 4.24 12.82 25.78
C GLN A 11 5.66 13.22 26.24
N LEU A 12 5.91 14.50 26.48
CA LEU A 12 7.18 14.98 27.03
C LEU A 12 7.40 14.47 28.46
N ALA A 13 6.36 14.45 29.29
CA ALA A 13 6.44 13.88 30.64
C ALA A 13 6.83 12.40 30.58
N LYS A 14 6.18 11.63 29.70
CA LYS A 14 6.50 10.21 29.48
C LYS A 14 7.94 10.00 29.03
N PHE A 15 8.43 10.76 28.05
CA PHE A 15 9.83 10.62 27.61
C PHE A 15 10.83 11.00 28.70
N ARG A 16 10.54 12.03 29.51
CA ARG A 16 11.40 12.42 30.63
C ARG A 16 11.42 11.36 31.74
N GLU A 17 10.30 10.69 32.00
CA GLU A 17 10.23 9.56 32.94
C GLU A 17 11.00 8.34 32.43
N GLU A 18 11.03 8.11 31.12
CA GLU A 18 11.80 7.03 30.46
C GLU A 18 13.29 7.39 30.20
N ASP A 19 13.81 8.50 30.75
CA ASP A 19 15.16 9.04 30.48
C ASP A 19 15.48 9.29 28.98
N LYS A 20 14.46 9.40 28.13
CA LYS A 20 14.55 9.70 26.69
C LYS A 20 14.62 11.21 26.44
N LEU A 21 15.64 11.85 26.99
CA LEU A 21 15.78 13.32 26.98
C LEU A 21 15.96 13.90 25.57
N LEU A 22 16.64 13.18 24.67
CA LEU A 22 16.87 13.63 23.30
C LEU A 22 15.57 13.60 22.48
N GLU A 23 14.78 12.54 22.63
CA GLU A 23 13.46 12.39 22.01
C GLU A 23 12.49 13.46 22.52
N ALA A 24 12.49 13.73 23.83
CA ALA A 24 11.70 14.82 24.41
C ALA A 24 12.07 16.18 23.81
N GLN A 25 13.36 16.52 23.80
CA GLN A 25 13.84 17.78 23.24
C GLN A 25 13.47 17.92 21.75
N ARG A 26 13.65 16.86 20.98
CA ARG A 26 13.32 16.81 19.54
C ARG A 26 11.82 17.06 19.31
N LEU A 27 10.97 16.39 20.09
CA LEU A 27 9.53 16.51 19.98
C LEU A 27 9.05 17.92 20.36
N GLU A 28 9.59 18.46 21.45
CA GLU A 28 9.27 19.81 21.96
C GLU A 28 9.61 20.89 20.92
N GLN A 29 10.84 20.88 20.40
CA GLN A 29 11.28 21.85 19.39
C GLN A 29 10.42 21.80 18.13
N ARG A 30 10.18 20.59 17.60
CA ARG A 30 9.41 20.43 16.36
C ARG A 30 7.95 20.84 16.53
N THR A 31 7.31 20.40 17.61
CA THR A 31 5.88 20.64 17.83
C THR A 31 5.62 22.11 18.13
N ASN A 32 6.46 22.77 18.93
CA ASN A 32 6.31 24.20 19.21
C ASN A 32 6.50 25.06 17.96
N TYR A 33 7.48 24.72 17.10
CA TYR A 33 7.65 25.38 15.81
C TYR A 33 6.43 25.20 14.90
N ASP A 34 5.92 23.97 14.78
CA ASP A 34 4.73 23.69 13.97
C ASP A 34 3.49 24.44 14.52
N LEU A 35 3.36 24.58 15.85
CA LEU A 35 2.30 25.37 16.50
C LEU A 35 2.42 26.86 16.21
N GLU A 36 3.62 27.44 16.31
CA GLU A 36 3.86 28.86 15.96
C GLU A 36 3.49 29.14 14.49
N MET A 37 3.92 28.26 13.57
CA MET A 37 3.57 28.36 12.15
C MET A 37 2.06 28.27 11.90
N MET A 38 1.36 27.37 12.60
CA MET A 38 -0.10 27.27 12.50
C MET A 38 -0.82 28.51 13.04
N GLU A 39 -0.29 29.16 14.08
CA GLU A 39 -0.85 30.38 14.65
C GLU A 39 -0.63 31.61 13.75
N GLU A 40 0.57 31.75 13.17
CA GLU A 40 0.92 32.90 12.34
C GLU A 40 0.44 32.79 10.89
N MET A 41 0.59 31.62 10.26
CA MET A 41 0.34 31.44 8.82
C MET A 41 -0.92 30.64 8.52
N GLY A 42 -1.53 30.00 9.52
CA GLY A 42 -2.68 29.10 9.34
C GLY A 42 -2.30 27.72 8.76
N PHE A 43 -1.02 27.45 8.51
CA PHE A 43 -0.52 26.15 8.08
C PHE A 43 0.92 25.90 8.53
N CYS A 44 1.33 24.64 8.59
CA CYS A 44 2.71 24.24 8.84
C CYS A 44 3.13 23.10 7.90
N SER A 45 4.44 22.84 7.82
CA SER A 45 4.94 21.70 7.04
C SER A 45 4.61 20.38 7.74
N GLY A 46 3.88 19.50 7.04
CA GLY A 46 3.43 18.24 7.62
C GLY A 46 2.20 18.38 8.51
N ILE A 47 1.32 19.34 8.22
CA ILE A 47 0.10 19.61 8.99
C ILE A 47 -0.82 18.39 9.10
N GLU A 48 -0.76 17.45 8.16
CA GLU A 48 -1.53 16.21 8.16
C GLU A 48 -1.24 15.33 9.39
N ASN A 49 -0.08 15.47 10.02
CA ASN A 49 0.26 14.76 11.27
C ASN A 49 -0.57 15.25 12.47
N TYR A 50 -1.24 16.40 12.34
CA TYR A 50 -2.18 16.94 13.32
C TYR A 50 -3.64 16.75 12.90
N SER A 51 -3.91 16.01 11.82
CA SER A 51 -5.25 15.90 11.21
C SER A 51 -6.35 15.49 12.20
N ARG A 52 -6.11 14.52 13.09
CA ARG A 52 -7.06 14.15 14.15
C ARG A 52 -7.43 15.35 15.02
N HIS A 53 -6.41 16.07 15.51
CA HIS A 53 -6.60 17.23 16.38
C HIS A 53 -7.28 18.40 15.67
N LEU A 54 -6.99 18.60 14.38
CA LEU A 54 -7.59 19.66 13.57
C LEU A 54 -9.04 19.35 13.19
N THR A 55 -9.38 18.07 13.07
CA THR A 55 -10.75 17.60 12.80
C THR A 55 -11.55 17.30 14.07
N LEU A 56 -10.95 17.49 15.25
CA LEU A 56 -11.54 17.21 16.57
C LEU A 56 -12.14 15.80 16.69
N ARG A 57 -11.53 14.83 16.01
CA ARG A 57 -11.95 13.42 16.08
C ARG A 57 -11.30 12.72 17.26
N GLU A 58 -11.94 11.66 17.74
CA GLU A 58 -11.42 10.82 18.81
C GLU A 58 -10.13 10.06 18.38
N PRO A 59 -9.24 9.72 19.33
CA PRO A 59 -8.10 8.83 19.07
C PRO A 59 -8.54 7.50 18.45
N GLY A 60 -7.78 6.99 17.47
CA GLY A 60 -8.12 5.77 16.74
C GLY A 60 -9.22 5.90 15.69
N SER A 61 -9.84 7.09 15.55
CA SER A 61 -10.92 7.32 14.58
C SER A 61 -10.50 7.03 13.14
N THR A 62 -11.37 6.35 12.39
CA THR A 62 -11.18 6.06 10.98
C THR A 62 -11.00 7.36 10.18
N PRO A 63 -9.91 7.51 9.40
CA PRO A 63 -9.63 8.71 8.62
C PRO A 63 -10.63 8.90 7.48
N TYR A 64 -10.83 10.16 7.09
CA TYR A 64 -11.51 10.48 5.84
C TYR A 64 -10.60 10.14 4.66
N THR A 65 -11.19 9.58 3.61
CA THR A 65 -10.53 9.11 2.40
C THR A 65 -11.33 9.54 1.18
N LEU A 66 -10.82 9.23 -0.02
CA LEU A 66 -11.55 9.45 -1.26
C LEU A 66 -12.92 8.76 -1.28
N ILE A 67 -13.07 7.59 -0.63
CA ILE A 67 -14.34 6.84 -0.61
C ILE A 67 -15.45 7.67 0.05
N ASP A 68 -15.11 8.47 1.06
CA ASP A 68 -16.05 9.33 1.80
C ASP A 68 -16.60 10.50 0.97
N TYR A 69 -16.00 10.79 -0.19
CA TYR A 69 -16.48 11.82 -1.12
C TYR A 69 -17.49 11.29 -2.13
N PHE A 70 -17.66 9.96 -2.22
CA PHE A 70 -18.64 9.34 -3.08
C PHE A 70 -19.98 9.14 -2.33
N PRO A 71 -21.10 9.07 -3.06
CA PRO A 71 -22.37 8.60 -2.51
C PRO A 71 -22.27 7.20 -1.91
N ASP A 72 -23.12 6.90 -0.91
CA ASP A 72 -23.16 5.60 -0.22
C ASP A 72 -23.49 4.42 -1.16
N ASP A 73 -24.11 4.68 -2.32
CA ASP A 73 -24.46 3.72 -3.36
C ASP A 73 -23.44 3.64 -4.50
N SER A 74 -22.23 4.15 -4.28
CA SER A 74 -21.14 4.07 -5.25
C SER A 74 -20.63 2.65 -5.48
N LEU A 75 -20.23 2.37 -6.73
CA LEU A 75 -19.61 1.13 -7.16
C LEU A 75 -18.09 1.29 -7.22
N ILE A 76 -17.37 0.34 -6.62
CA ILE A 76 -15.91 0.27 -6.67
C ILE A 76 -15.51 -0.93 -7.53
N VAL A 77 -14.66 -0.68 -8.53
CA VAL A 77 -14.06 -1.73 -9.35
C VAL A 77 -12.60 -1.90 -8.94
N ILE A 78 -12.22 -3.12 -8.57
CA ILE A 78 -10.85 -3.47 -8.18
C ILE A 78 -10.22 -4.27 -9.30
N ASP A 79 -9.41 -3.59 -10.10
CA ASP A 79 -8.61 -4.21 -11.16
C ASP A 79 -7.43 -5.00 -10.58
N GLU A 80 -7.08 -6.09 -11.25
CA GLU A 80 -6.13 -7.11 -10.79
C GLU A 80 -6.26 -7.44 -9.29
N SER A 81 -7.50 -7.77 -8.89
CA SER A 81 -7.89 -7.90 -7.48
C SER A 81 -6.98 -8.80 -6.65
N HIS A 82 -6.44 -9.86 -7.26
CA HIS A 82 -5.55 -10.83 -6.63
C HIS A 82 -4.22 -10.21 -6.14
N VAL A 83 -3.81 -9.07 -6.69
CA VAL A 83 -2.66 -8.28 -6.23
C VAL A 83 -3.12 -7.05 -5.45
N THR A 84 -4.16 -6.36 -5.94
CA THR A 84 -4.61 -5.08 -5.38
C THR A 84 -5.16 -5.23 -3.96
N LEU A 85 -5.91 -6.29 -3.66
CA LEU A 85 -6.46 -6.52 -2.31
C LEU A 85 -5.38 -6.81 -1.26
N PRO A 86 -4.40 -7.71 -1.51
CA PRO A 86 -3.24 -7.85 -0.63
C PRO A 86 -2.49 -6.55 -0.40
N GLN A 87 -2.34 -5.72 -1.45
CA GLN A 87 -1.70 -4.41 -1.33
C GLN A 87 -2.49 -3.48 -0.39
N ILE A 88 -3.80 -3.32 -0.59
CA ILE A 88 -4.67 -2.51 0.28
C ILE A 88 -4.55 -2.98 1.74
N ARG A 89 -4.58 -4.29 1.98
CA ARG A 89 -4.43 -4.89 3.31
C ARG A 89 -3.08 -4.56 3.95
N GLY A 90 -2.01 -4.53 3.17
CA GLY A 90 -0.65 -4.25 3.64
C GLY A 90 -0.38 -2.79 3.98
N MET A 91 -1.14 -1.84 3.41
CA MET A 91 -0.87 -0.40 3.53
C MET A 91 -0.87 0.11 4.97
N PHE A 92 -1.87 -0.28 5.76
CA PHE A 92 -1.97 0.15 7.17
C PHE A 92 -0.76 -0.33 7.98
N ASN A 93 -0.39 -1.61 7.87
CA ASN A 93 0.70 -2.19 8.65
C ASN A 93 2.05 -1.54 8.31
N GLY A 94 2.30 -1.28 7.02
CA GLY A 94 3.52 -0.59 6.57
C GLY A 94 3.62 0.84 7.08
N ASP A 95 2.52 1.60 7.00
CA ASP A 95 2.46 2.98 7.50
C ASP A 95 2.58 3.05 9.02
N GLN A 96 1.87 2.17 9.73
CA GLN A 96 1.90 2.09 11.20
C GLN A 96 3.32 1.77 11.70
N ALA A 97 4.00 0.78 11.14
CA ALA A 97 5.37 0.43 11.54
C ALA A 97 6.34 1.61 11.34
N ARG A 98 6.25 2.29 10.20
CA ARG A 98 7.09 3.46 9.90
C ARG A 98 6.82 4.62 10.85
N LYS A 99 5.55 4.95 11.12
CA LYS A 99 5.19 6.06 12.00
C LYS A 99 5.45 5.76 13.46
N GLN A 100 5.29 4.50 13.88
CA GLN A 100 5.64 4.09 15.25
C GLN A 100 7.10 4.44 15.56
N VAL A 101 8.04 4.15 14.64
CA VAL A 101 9.45 4.53 14.80
C VAL A 101 9.64 6.04 14.94
N LEU A 102 8.89 6.86 14.17
CA LEU A 102 8.95 8.31 14.29
C LEU A 102 8.43 8.80 15.65
N VAL A 103 7.37 8.19 16.16
CA VAL A 103 6.81 8.50 17.48
C VAL A 103 7.77 8.07 18.58
N ASP A 104 8.28 6.84 18.53
CA ASP A 104 9.19 6.26 19.53
C ASP A 104 10.48 7.08 19.69
N HIS A 105 10.95 7.68 18.59
CA HIS A 105 12.12 8.56 18.58
C HIS A 105 11.77 10.05 18.65
N GLY A 106 10.56 10.43 19.07
CA GLY A 106 10.21 11.84 19.34
C GLY A 106 10.25 12.76 18.12
N PHE A 107 10.09 12.23 16.91
CA PHE A 107 9.92 13.07 15.70
C PHE A 107 8.50 13.56 15.51
N ARG A 108 7.50 12.81 16.02
CA ARG A 108 6.07 13.11 15.89
C ARG A 108 5.32 12.73 17.16
N LEU A 109 4.17 13.37 17.40
CA LEU A 109 3.25 13.02 18.48
C LEU A 109 2.55 11.67 18.20
N PRO A 110 2.03 10.97 19.22
CA PRO A 110 1.23 9.76 19.05
C PRO A 110 0.02 9.94 18.11
N SER A 111 -0.61 11.13 18.12
CA SER A 111 -1.69 11.49 17.19
C SER A 111 -1.34 11.38 15.72
N ALA A 112 -0.06 11.42 15.35
CA ALA A 112 0.35 11.23 13.96
C ALA A 112 0.01 9.83 13.42
N LEU A 113 -0.18 8.84 14.30
CA LEU A 113 -0.64 7.49 13.96
C LEU A 113 -2.09 7.47 13.46
N ASP A 114 -2.91 8.44 13.87
CA ASP A 114 -4.32 8.54 13.47
C ASP A 114 -4.51 9.15 12.07
N ASN A 115 -3.48 9.82 11.56
CA ASN A 115 -3.38 10.10 10.14
C ASN A 115 -2.83 8.85 9.47
N ARG A 116 -3.64 8.03 8.80
CA ARG A 116 -3.18 6.73 8.28
C ARG A 116 -4.02 6.26 7.10
N PRO A 117 -3.60 5.22 6.36
CA PRO A 117 -4.50 4.46 5.51
C PRO A 117 -5.59 3.76 6.33
N LEU A 118 -6.65 3.34 5.64
CA LEU A 118 -7.65 2.45 6.21
C LEU A 118 -7.02 1.08 6.51
N THR A 119 -7.46 0.48 7.60
CA THR A 119 -7.34 -0.97 7.78
C THR A 119 -8.21 -1.68 6.75
N PHE A 120 -7.94 -2.97 6.50
CA PHE A 120 -8.72 -3.74 5.55
C PHE A 120 -10.21 -3.82 5.96
N ASP A 121 -10.48 -4.05 7.24
CA ASP A 121 -11.84 -4.06 7.80
C ASP A 121 -12.57 -2.71 7.65
N GLU A 122 -11.85 -1.58 7.80
CA GLU A 122 -12.43 -0.25 7.57
C GLU A 122 -12.74 -0.01 6.08
N PHE A 123 -11.88 -0.51 5.19
CA PHE A 123 -12.13 -0.49 3.75
C PHE A 123 -13.37 -1.31 3.40
N GLU A 124 -13.48 -2.55 3.89
CA GLU A 124 -14.65 -3.41 3.66
C GLU A 124 -15.96 -2.77 4.14
N LYS A 125 -15.95 -2.13 5.31
CA LYS A 125 -17.13 -1.43 5.84
C LYS A 125 -17.55 -0.23 5.00
N LYS A 126 -16.60 0.44 4.34
CA LYS A 126 -16.88 1.60 3.48
C LYS A 126 -17.23 1.19 2.04
N ALA A 127 -16.76 0.03 1.60
CA ALA A 127 -16.93 -0.46 0.24
C ALA A 127 -18.25 -1.23 0.08
N ASN A 128 -19.35 -0.51 -0.16
CA ASN A 128 -20.70 -1.07 -0.20
C ASN A 128 -20.94 -2.01 -1.41
N GLN A 129 -20.48 -1.62 -2.61
CA GLN A 129 -20.59 -2.44 -3.82
C GLN A 129 -19.23 -2.61 -4.49
N LEU A 130 -18.78 -3.85 -4.62
CA LEU A 130 -17.46 -4.20 -5.16
C LEU A 130 -17.61 -5.09 -6.40
N ILE A 131 -16.82 -4.79 -7.44
CA ILE A 131 -16.54 -5.72 -8.54
C ILE A 131 -15.05 -6.02 -8.52
N TYR A 132 -14.71 -7.30 -8.35
CA TYR A 132 -13.34 -7.80 -8.49
C TYR A 132 -13.09 -8.19 -9.94
N VAL A 133 -12.05 -7.62 -10.55
CA VAL A 133 -11.65 -7.94 -11.92
C VAL A 133 -10.27 -8.59 -11.87
N SER A 134 -10.19 -9.85 -12.29
CA SER A 134 -8.92 -10.54 -12.46
C SER A 134 -9.07 -11.80 -13.31
N ALA A 135 -8.01 -12.16 -14.04
CA ALA A 135 -7.90 -13.47 -14.68
C ALA A 135 -7.63 -14.60 -13.67
N THR A 136 -7.10 -14.28 -12.48
CA THR A 136 -6.71 -15.25 -11.45
C THR A 136 -7.18 -14.78 -10.07
N PRO A 137 -8.50 -14.75 -9.80
CA PRO A 137 -9.05 -14.23 -8.54
C PRO A 137 -8.48 -14.96 -7.32
N GLY A 138 -8.12 -14.19 -6.29
CA GLY A 138 -7.56 -14.69 -5.05
C GLY A 138 -8.58 -15.32 -4.10
N ALA A 139 -8.09 -15.85 -2.97
CA ALA A 139 -8.92 -16.55 -2.00
C ALA A 139 -10.02 -15.68 -1.39
N TYR A 140 -9.73 -14.40 -1.13
CA TYR A 140 -10.70 -13.47 -0.54
C TYR A 140 -11.85 -13.23 -1.51
N GLU A 141 -11.56 -13.01 -2.79
CA GLU A 141 -12.55 -12.78 -3.83
C GLU A 141 -13.46 -14.01 -3.99
N LEU A 142 -12.89 -15.21 -4.02
CA LEU A 142 -13.62 -16.46 -4.13
C LEU A 142 -14.53 -16.72 -2.91
N GLU A 143 -14.11 -16.33 -1.71
CA GLU A 143 -14.92 -16.46 -0.49
C GLU A 143 -16.10 -15.46 -0.45
N HIS A 144 -15.89 -14.25 -0.97
CA HIS A 144 -16.87 -13.15 -0.89
C HIS A 144 -17.75 -13.01 -2.14
N THR A 145 -17.52 -13.84 -3.16
CA THR A 145 -18.25 -13.80 -4.44
C THR A 145 -19.00 -15.11 -4.66
N PRO A 146 -20.32 -15.18 -4.37
CA PRO A 146 -21.09 -16.41 -4.56
C PRO A 146 -21.26 -16.80 -6.03
N TYR A 147 -21.21 -15.82 -6.95
CA TYR A 147 -21.36 -16.03 -8.39
C TYR A 147 -20.26 -15.30 -9.15
N MET A 148 -19.35 -16.06 -9.75
CA MET A 148 -18.32 -15.53 -10.64
C MET A 148 -18.88 -15.36 -12.06
N THR A 149 -18.62 -14.21 -12.68
CA THR A 149 -18.91 -13.98 -14.10
C THR A 149 -17.64 -14.15 -14.91
N GLU A 150 -17.62 -15.10 -15.83
CA GLU A 150 -16.46 -15.41 -16.67
C GLU A 150 -16.54 -14.71 -18.03
N GLN A 151 -15.41 -14.13 -18.46
CA GLN A 151 -15.24 -13.59 -19.80
C GLN A 151 -13.97 -14.17 -20.45
N ILE A 152 -14.10 -15.36 -21.03
CA ILE A 152 -12.98 -16.10 -21.63
C ILE A 152 -12.83 -15.80 -23.13
N ILE A 153 -13.95 -15.56 -23.83
CA ILE A 153 -13.95 -15.34 -25.28
C ILE A 153 -13.39 -13.94 -25.59
N ARG A 154 -12.25 -13.90 -26.27
CA ARG A 154 -11.66 -12.65 -26.75
C ARG A 154 -12.37 -12.17 -28.02
N PRO A 155 -12.76 -10.88 -28.12
CA PRO A 155 -13.39 -10.34 -29.34
C PRO A 155 -12.56 -10.50 -30.62
N THR A 156 -11.23 -10.62 -30.48
CA THR A 156 -10.29 -10.82 -31.59
C THR A 156 -10.21 -12.26 -32.09
N GLY A 157 -10.76 -13.23 -31.35
CA GLY A 157 -10.64 -14.66 -31.65
C GLY A 157 -9.27 -15.26 -31.31
N LEU A 158 -8.39 -14.54 -30.59
CA LEU A 158 -7.12 -15.08 -30.13
C LEU A 158 -7.34 -16.23 -29.13
N LEU A 159 -6.65 -17.35 -29.38
CA LEU A 159 -6.68 -18.54 -28.53
C LEU A 159 -5.63 -18.45 -27.42
N ASP A 160 -5.84 -19.23 -26.36
CA ASP A 160 -4.79 -19.47 -25.38
C ASP A 160 -3.63 -20.25 -26.04
N PRO A 161 -2.38 -19.95 -25.66
CA PRO A 161 -1.21 -20.59 -26.27
C PRO A 161 -1.09 -22.07 -25.89
N GLU A 162 -0.44 -22.84 -26.74
CA GLU A 162 -0.04 -24.22 -26.42
C GLU A 162 1.07 -24.23 -25.34
N ILE A 163 1.04 -25.22 -24.45
CA ILE A 163 1.99 -25.36 -23.34
C ILE A 163 2.74 -26.68 -23.48
N GLU A 164 4.07 -26.62 -23.48
CA GLU A 164 4.96 -27.77 -23.50
C GLU A 164 5.83 -27.82 -22.24
N VAL A 165 6.06 -29.03 -21.71
CA VAL A 165 6.97 -29.26 -20.57
C VAL A 165 8.19 -30.05 -21.08
N ARG A 166 9.38 -29.46 -20.97
CA ARG A 166 10.65 -30.04 -21.42
C ARG A 166 11.59 -30.33 -20.23
N PRO A 167 12.50 -31.32 -20.32
CA PRO A 167 13.48 -31.60 -19.26
C PRO A 167 14.44 -30.42 -19.02
N ILE A 168 15.05 -30.39 -17.84
CA ILE A 168 16.06 -29.37 -17.49
C ILE A 168 17.40 -29.58 -18.21
N ASP A 169 17.71 -30.82 -18.58
CA ASP A 169 18.95 -31.19 -19.25
C ASP A 169 19.00 -30.56 -20.65
N GLY A 170 20.01 -29.71 -20.90
CA GLY A 170 20.15 -29.01 -22.18
C GLY A 170 19.14 -27.88 -22.41
N GLN A 171 18.41 -27.43 -21.38
CA GLN A 171 17.34 -26.43 -21.52
C GLN A 171 17.79 -25.11 -22.18
N VAL A 172 19.03 -24.68 -21.96
CA VAL A 172 19.54 -23.41 -22.50
C VAL A 172 19.80 -23.55 -24.00
N ASP A 173 20.42 -24.65 -24.43
CA ASP A 173 20.65 -24.92 -25.85
C ASP A 173 19.32 -25.10 -26.60
N ASP A 174 18.36 -25.79 -25.99
CA ASP A 174 17.00 -25.94 -26.52
C ASP A 174 16.30 -24.58 -26.65
N LEU A 175 16.36 -23.73 -25.62
CA LEU A 175 15.79 -22.38 -25.64
C LEU A 175 16.42 -21.50 -26.72
N ILE A 176 17.75 -21.51 -26.88
CA ILE A 176 18.45 -20.78 -27.94
C ILE A 176 17.99 -21.26 -29.32
N GLY A 177 17.84 -22.58 -29.48
CA GLY A 177 17.30 -23.19 -30.69
C GLY A 177 15.88 -22.69 -31.01
N GLU A 178 14.99 -22.64 -30.02
CA GLU A 178 13.63 -22.12 -30.19
C GLU A 178 13.61 -20.60 -30.47
N ILE A 179 14.44 -19.81 -29.78
CA ILE A 179 14.54 -18.36 -30.01
C ILE A 179 14.92 -18.09 -31.47
N ASN A 180 15.94 -18.77 -32.02
CA ASN A 180 16.38 -18.57 -33.39
C ASN A 180 15.25 -18.81 -34.42
N LYS A 181 14.43 -19.87 -34.21
CA LYS A 181 13.26 -20.14 -35.07
C LYS A 181 12.23 -19.00 -35.04
N ARG A 182 12.03 -18.35 -33.89
CA ARG A 182 11.11 -17.21 -33.73
C ARG A 182 11.67 -15.92 -34.35
N VAL A 183 12.99 -15.72 -34.30
CA VAL A 183 13.64 -14.58 -34.95
C VAL A 183 13.48 -14.64 -36.47
N GLU A 184 13.62 -15.82 -37.08
CA GLU A 184 13.44 -16.01 -38.54
C GLU A 184 12.05 -15.58 -39.04
N THR A 185 11.05 -15.60 -38.17
CA THR A 185 9.65 -15.22 -38.46
C THR A 185 9.24 -13.86 -37.87
N ASN A 186 10.20 -13.09 -37.33
CA ASN A 186 9.99 -11.78 -36.69
C ASN A 186 9.01 -11.82 -35.49
N GLU A 187 8.98 -12.92 -34.75
CA GLU A 187 8.26 -13.04 -33.48
C GLU A 187 9.14 -12.56 -32.30
N ARG A 188 8.58 -12.49 -31.09
CA ARG A 188 9.28 -12.09 -29.86
C ARG A 188 9.12 -13.15 -28.79
N ILE A 189 10.08 -13.22 -27.89
CA ILE A 189 10.15 -14.22 -26.82
C ILE A 189 10.23 -13.48 -25.48
N LEU A 190 9.55 -14.01 -24.47
CA LEU A 190 9.69 -13.59 -23.08
C LEU A 190 10.24 -14.77 -22.28
N VAL A 191 11.26 -14.51 -21.47
CA VAL A 191 11.89 -15.51 -20.61
C VAL A 191 11.83 -15.01 -19.17
N THR A 192 11.39 -15.86 -18.26
CA THR A 192 11.32 -15.57 -16.83
C THR A 192 12.27 -16.50 -16.07
N THR A 193 13.13 -15.94 -15.24
CA THR A 193 14.02 -16.69 -14.34
C THR A 193 13.67 -16.41 -12.88
N LEU A 194 14.21 -17.22 -11.96
CA LEU A 194 13.88 -17.12 -10.53
C LEU A 194 14.63 -16.00 -9.80
N THR A 195 15.81 -15.62 -10.28
CA THR A 195 16.66 -14.63 -9.60
C THR A 195 17.21 -13.62 -10.60
N LYS A 196 17.48 -12.41 -10.11
CA LYS A 196 18.11 -11.34 -10.92
C LYS A 196 19.43 -11.80 -11.54
N LYS A 197 20.27 -12.49 -10.76
CA LYS A 197 21.55 -13.02 -11.24
C LYS A 197 21.35 -14.00 -12.39
N MET A 198 20.37 -14.90 -12.31
CA MET A 198 20.07 -15.81 -13.42
C MET A 198 19.56 -15.06 -14.66
N SER A 199 18.79 -13.98 -14.48
CA SER A 199 18.38 -13.14 -15.61
C SER A 199 19.58 -12.47 -16.27
N GLU A 200 20.51 -11.93 -15.49
CA GLU A 200 21.77 -11.32 -15.95
C GLU A 200 22.63 -12.36 -16.68
N ASP A 201 22.95 -13.48 -16.01
CA ASP A 201 23.76 -14.56 -16.57
C ASP A 201 23.15 -15.10 -17.89
N LEU A 202 21.82 -15.19 -17.99
CA LEU A 202 21.13 -15.65 -19.22
C LEU A 202 21.10 -14.61 -20.33
N THR A 203 21.12 -13.32 -20.00
CA THR A 203 21.10 -12.22 -21.00
C THR A 203 22.45 -12.09 -21.72
N ASP A 204 23.54 -12.45 -21.05
CA ASP A 204 24.90 -12.38 -21.59
C ASP A 204 25.26 -13.57 -22.51
N ILE A 205 24.39 -14.59 -22.58
CA ILE A 205 24.51 -15.78 -23.45
C ILE A 205 23.87 -15.49 -24.81
#